data_AF-A0A7V8ZB22-F1
#
_entry.id   AF-A0A7V8ZB22-F1
#
_cell.length_a   1.000
_cell.length_b   1.000
_cell.length_c   1.000
_cell.angle_alpha   90.00
_cell.angle_beta   90.00
_cell.angle_gamma   90.00
#
_symmetry.space_group_name_H-M   'P 1'
#
loop_
_entity.id
_entity.type
_entity.pdbx_description
1 polymer ?
#
loop_
_entity_poly.entity_id
_entity_poly.type
_entity_poly.pdbx_seq_one_letter_code
_entity_poly.pdbx_strand_id
1 'polypeptide(L)' 'MIEGAFVPELSEPRWAVASERGMESLNLTYSAARELVSKLTGEDVRGLCIITNESAQRIAEEKTRDKTSTEESVTSAK' A
#
# COMPACT_ATOMS: atom_id res chain seq x y z
N MET A 1 -17.44 34.87 12.80
CA MET A 1 -16.53 34.23 11.84
C MET A 1 -16.08 32.92 12.45
N ILE A 2 -16.78 31.83 12.18
CA ILE A 2 -16.30 30.49 12.52
C ILE A 2 -16.67 29.65 11.32
N GLU A 3 -15.69 29.01 10.70
CA GLU A 3 -15.80 27.64 10.20
C GLU A 3 -14.41 27.24 9.74
N GLY A 4 -13.58 26.84 10.71
CA GLY A 4 -12.45 25.97 10.40
C GLY A 4 -13.06 24.74 9.75
N ALA A 5 -12.82 24.57 8.45
CA ALA A 5 -13.33 23.46 7.68
C ALA A 5 -12.90 22.17 8.36
N PHE A 6 -13.84 21.47 9.00
CA PHE A 6 -13.64 20.11 9.47
C PHE A 6 -13.58 19.26 8.21
N VAL A 7 -12.37 19.11 7.66
CA VAL A 7 -12.11 18.11 6.64
C VAL A 7 -12.13 16.79 7.41
N PRO A 8 -13.14 15.92 7.20
CA PRO A 8 -13.20 14.66 7.92
C PRO A 8 -11.90 13.91 7.64
N GLU A 9 -11.32 13.28 8.66
CA GLU A 9 -10.03 12.57 8.59
C GLU A 9 -9.90 11.63 7.37
N LEU A 10 -11.03 11.09 6.90
CA LEU A 10 -11.14 10.23 5.73
C LEU A 10 -10.94 10.94 4.38
N SER A 11 -11.09 12.25 4.33
CA SER A 11 -10.88 13.08 3.13
C SER A 11 -9.42 13.52 2.96
N GLU A 12 -8.55 13.26 3.93
CA GLU A 12 -7.13 13.55 3.80
C GLU A 12 -6.47 12.58 2.80
N PRO A 13 -5.55 13.05 1.93
CA PRO A 13 -4.83 12.22 0.96
C PRO A 13 -3.69 11.41 1.64
N ARG A 14 -4.05 10.59 2.63
CA ARG A 14 -3.12 9.80 3.47
C ARG A 14 -3.27 8.29 3.27
N TRP A 15 -4.20 7.87 2.42
CA TRP A 15 -4.55 6.47 2.23
C TRP A 15 -3.82 5.85 1.05
N ALA A 16 -3.55 4.56 1.17
CA ALA A 16 -2.90 3.74 0.19
C ALA A 16 -3.68 2.44 0.02
N VAL A 17 -3.60 1.83 -1.16
CA VAL A 17 -4.17 0.51 -1.41
C VAL A 17 -3.04 -0.45 -1.71
N ALA A 18 -2.98 -1.53 -0.96
CA ALA A 18 -2.06 -2.64 -1.20
C ALA A 18 -2.85 -3.90 -1.60
N SER A 19 -2.18 -4.76 -2.35
CA SER A 19 -2.64 -6.06 -2.82
C SER A 19 -1.61 -7.12 -2.46
N GLU A 20 -1.91 -8.39 -2.75
CA GLU A 20 -0.92 -9.47 -2.62
C GLU A 20 0.35 -9.25 -3.47
N ARG A 21 0.25 -8.47 -4.56
CA ARG A 21 1.36 -8.19 -5.47
C ARG A 21 2.25 -7.04 -4.99
N GLY A 22 1.72 -6.20 -4.11
CA GLY A 22 2.43 -5.07 -3.54
C GLY A 22 1.52 -3.86 -3.38
N MET A 23 2.02 -2.70 -3.79
CA MET A 23 1.35 -1.43 -3.57
C MET A 23 0.73 -0.94 -4.87
N GLU A 24 -0.59 -0.80 -4.88
CA GLU A 24 -1.36 -0.40 -6.07
C GLU A 24 -1.43 1.12 -6.18
N SER A 25 -1.56 1.83 -5.06
CA SER A 25 -1.64 3.29 -5.06
C SER A 25 -1.34 3.93 -3.70
N LEU A 26 -0.97 5.20 -3.71
CA LEU A 26 -0.56 6.02 -2.55
C LEU A 26 -1.21 7.41 -2.60
N ASN A 27 -1.27 8.10 -1.46
CA ASN A 27 -1.79 9.48 -1.34
C ASN A 27 -3.23 9.66 -1.84
N LEU A 28 -4.06 8.66 -1.61
CA LEU A 28 -5.48 8.69 -1.93
C LEU A 28 -6.29 9.23 -0.75
N THR A 29 -7.44 9.80 -1.06
CA THR A 29 -8.52 9.95 -0.08
C THR A 29 -9.17 8.59 0.17
N TYR A 30 -9.87 8.44 1.30
CA TYR A 30 -10.54 7.17 1.61
C TYR A 30 -11.61 6.82 0.56
N SER A 31 -12.31 7.82 0.01
CA SER A 31 -13.28 7.60 -1.08
C SER A 31 -12.60 7.06 -2.34
N ALA A 32 -11.49 7.68 -2.76
CA ALA A 32 -10.73 7.23 -3.91
C ALA A 32 -10.14 5.82 -3.70
N ALA A 33 -9.65 5.52 -2.48
CA ALA A 33 -9.17 4.20 -2.12
C ALA A 33 -10.27 3.14 -2.20
N ARG A 34 -11.50 3.44 -1.74
CA ARG A 34 -12.66 2.54 -1.88
C ARG A 34 -13.06 2.29 -3.32
N GLU A 35 -13.08 3.33 -4.15
CA GLU A 35 -13.34 3.18 -5.59
C GLU A 35 -12.29 2.29 -6.25
N LEU A 36 -11.02 2.46 -5.89
CA LEU A 36 -9.92 1.65 -6.40
C LEU A 36 -10.09 0.17 -5.99
N VAL A 37 -10.38 -0.10 -4.71
CA VAL A 37 -10.63 -1.47 -4.23
C VAL A 37 -11.81 -2.10 -4.97
N SER A 38 -12.90 -1.35 -5.19
CA SER A 38 -14.06 -1.86 -5.93
C SER A 38 -13.71 -2.22 -7.38
N LYS A 39 -12.86 -1.43 -8.04
CA LYS A 39 -12.38 -1.72 -9.40
C LYS A 39 -11.50 -2.97 -9.42
N LEU A 40 -10.51 -3.04 -8.53
CA LEU A 40 -9.58 -4.17 -8.44
C LEU A 40 -10.26 -5.49 -8.03
N THR A 41 -11.32 -5.42 -7.23
CA THR A 41 -12.15 -6.59 -6.91
C THR A 41 -12.81 -7.16 -8.16
N GLY A 42 -13.16 -6.31 -9.14
CA GLY A 42 -13.68 -6.75 -10.44
C GLY A 42 -12.64 -7.42 -11.35
N GLU A 43 -11.35 -7.27 -11.04
CA GLU A 43 -10.21 -7.78 -11.83
C GLU A 43 -9.58 -9.06 -11.24
N ASP A 44 -10.27 -9.73 -10.30
CA ASP A 44 -9.78 -10.93 -9.56
C ASP A 44 -8.48 -10.68 -8.75
N VAL A 45 -8.20 -9.43 -8.39
CA VAL A 45 -7.06 -9.08 -7.52
C VAL A 45 -7.43 -9.41 -6.07
N ARG A 46 -6.61 -10.25 -5.43
CA ARG A 46 -6.83 -10.71 -4.04
C ARG A 46 -5.95 -9.98 -3.04
N GLY A 47 -6.35 -10.04 -1.78
CA GLY A 47 -5.60 -9.44 -0.68
C GLY A 47 -5.62 -7.90 -0.67
N LEU A 48 -6.70 -7.28 -1.17
CA LEU A 48 -6.84 -5.83 -1.20
C LEU A 48 -7.04 -5.26 0.21
N CYS A 49 -6.18 -4.33 0.61
CA CYS A 49 -6.28 -3.63 1.89
C CYS A 49 -6.05 -2.13 1.72
N ILE A 50 -6.88 -1.33 2.40
CA ILE A 50 -6.70 0.12 2.50
C ILE A 50 -5.88 0.38 3.75
N ILE A 51 -4.71 0.96 3.58
CA ILE A 51 -3.75 1.27 4.65
C ILE A 51 -3.36 2.74 4.60
N THR A 52 -2.61 3.22 5.59
CA THR A 52 -2.05 4.57 5.54
C THR A 52 -0.75 4.59 4.72
N ASN A 53 -0.38 5.75 4.19
CA ASN A 53 0.91 5.95 3.52
C ASN A 53 2.09 5.55 4.42
N GLU A 54 2.01 5.80 5.72
CA GLU A 54 3.05 5.41 6.69
C GLU A 54 3.19 3.89 6.76
N SER A 55 2.07 3.17 6.83
CA SER A 55 2.09 1.70 6.79
C SER A 55 2.64 1.19 5.46
N ALA A 56 2.26 1.82 4.36
CA ALA A 56 2.73 1.48 3.03
C ALA A 56 4.27 1.63 2.93
N GLN A 57 4.81 2.72 3.46
CA GLN A 57 6.26 2.95 3.52
C GLN A 57 6.98 1.86 4.34
N ARG A 58 6.44 1.48 5.50
CA ARG A 58 7.02 0.40 6.33
C ARG A 58 7.07 -0.94 5.59
N ILE A 59 6.03 -1.29 4.84
CA ILE A 59 6.00 -2.50 4.01
C ILE A 59 7.07 -2.43 2.92
N ALA A 60 7.25 -1.27 2.29
CA ALA A 60 8.30 -1.09 1.28
C ALA A 60 9.71 -1.24 1.88
N GLU A 61 9.93 -0.71 3.09
CA GLU A 61 11.20 -0.82 3.84
C GLU A 61 11.48 -2.22 4.39
N GLU A 62 10.44 -3.03 4.62
CA GLU A 62 10.59 -4.45 4.99
C GLU A 62 10.97 -5.27 3.76
N LYS A 63 10.29 -5.05 2.63
CA LYS A 63 10.57 -5.75 1.37
C LYS A 63 12.00 -5.52 0.87
N THR A 64 12.63 -4.38 1.19
CA THR A 64 14.03 -4.12 0.84
C THR A 64 15.03 -4.82 1.77
N ARG A 65 14.65 -5.12 3.02
CA ARG A 65 15.49 -5.83 3.99
C ARG A 65 15.54 -7.34 3.73
N ASP A 66 14.48 -7.92 3.19
CA ASP A 66 14.46 -9.34 2.78
C ASP A 66 15.39 -9.63 1.58
N LYS A 67 15.69 -8.62 0.74
CA LYS A 67 16.62 -8.77 -0.39
C LYS A 67 18.09 -8.87 0.02
N THR A 68 18.43 -8.77 1.31
CA THR A 68 19.81 -8.95 1.81
C THR A 68 20.07 -10.37 2.33
N SER A 69 19.13 -11.31 2.22
CA SER A 69 19.34 -12.70 2.66
C SER A 69 18.87 -13.76 1.65
N THR A 70 18.97 -13.49 0.35
CA THR A 70 18.92 -14.54 -0.68
C THR A 70 19.74 -14.17 -1.92
N GLU A 71 21.01 -13.80 -1.73
CA GLU A 71 22.04 -14.12 -2.73
C GLU A 71 22.63 -15.49 -2.33
N GLU A 72 21.99 -16.53 -2.86
CA GLU A 72 22.61 -17.72 -3.39
C GLU A 72 23.97 -18.15 -2.80
N SER A 73 23.91 -19.00 -1.78
CA SER A 73 24.83 -20.14 -1.68
C SER A 73 24.63 -21.07 -2.89
N VAL A 74 25.26 -20.75 -4.02
CA VAL A 74 25.62 -21.75 -5.04
C VAL A 74 26.98 -21.40 -5.60
N THR A 75 28.02 -22.05 -5.08
CA THR A 75 29.14 -22.46 -5.92
C THR A 75 29.58 -23.85 -5.49
N SER A 76 29.04 -24.78 -6.27
CA SER A 76 29.39 -26.20 -6.32
C SER A 76 30.89 -26.41 -6.50
N ALA A 77 31.41 -27.37 -5.72
CA ALA A 77 32.39 -28.38 -6.09
C ALA A 77 33.44 -28.06 -7.16
N LYS A 78 34.71 -28.00 -6.74
CA LYS A 78 35.78 -28.81 -7.35
C LYS A 78 36.95 -29.02 -6.40
#